data_AF-A0A7C1HWX1-F1
#
_entry.id   AF-A0A7C1HWX1-F1
#
_cell.length_a   1.000
_cell.length_b   1.000
_cell.length_c   1.000
_cell.angle_alpha   90.00
_cell.angle_beta   90.00
_cell.angle_gamma   90.00
#
_symmetry.space_group_name_H-M   'P 1'
#
loop_
_entity.id
_entity.type
_entity.pdbx_description
1 polymer ?
#
loop_
_entity_poly.entity_id
_entity_poly.type
_entity_poly.pdbx_seq_one_letter_code
_entity_poly.pdbx_strand_id
1 'polypeptide(L)'
;MLLMDKEHVVSSCVAVTRENGQKAIELLKSRDLINRELKVKRAGNEVLIPVINVEESLKVLASGSIDARECVDEFTLIAKLTRRELLEKIKEMNGLKRLSYHSIGDILVINLKGPEEAEKARVTASVLMNHFKNIRSVYGKIGTFDEFRIPKLIHLGGEKDTFTIAKEYDLSFAVDIAKVFYNPRLADEHRRVSMEINNGSLVLDMFSGVGGFCIHVATSIKGEVHCNDINPHAVSL
;
A
#
# COMPACT_ATOMS: atom_id res chain seq x y z
N MET A 1 8.21 21.92 6.67
CA MET A 1 6.74 21.75 6.65
C MET A 1 6.25 22.15 5.26
N LEU A 2 6.31 21.25 4.29
CA LEU A 2 5.68 21.46 2.97
C LEU A 2 4.29 20.85 3.05
N LEU A 3 3.35 21.60 3.63
CA LEU A 3 1.94 21.38 3.36
C LEU A 3 1.78 21.68 1.87
N MET A 4 1.71 20.64 1.05
CA MET A 4 1.19 20.83 -0.30
C MET A 4 -0.25 21.27 -0.09
N ASP A 5 -0.51 22.54 -0.37
CA ASP A 5 -1.86 23.05 -0.55
C ASP A 5 -2.60 22.07 -1.46
N LYS A 6 -3.76 21.61 -1.01
CA LYS A 6 -4.63 20.78 -1.85
C LYS A 6 -4.99 21.65 -3.05
N GLU A 7 -4.41 21.37 -4.21
CA GLU A 7 -4.80 22.09 -5.41
C GLU A 7 -6.27 21.82 -5.67
N HIS A 8 -7.02 22.91 -5.75
CA HIS A 8 -8.44 22.91 -6.02
C HIS A 8 -8.66 23.32 -7.47
N VAL A 9 -9.54 22.59 -8.16
CA VAL A 9 -9.86 22.82 -9.57
C VAL A 9 -11.37 22.87 -9.71
N VAL A 10 -11.86 23.92 -10.38
CA VAL A 10 -13.27 24.01 -10.78
C VAL A 10 -13.51 23.04 -11.92
N SER A 11 -14.47 22.13 -11.76
CA SER A 11 -14.76 21.10 -12.75
C SER A 11 -16.26 20.81 -12.83
N SER A 12 -16.70 20.37 -14.01
CA SER A 12 -18.06 19.91 -14.23
C SER A 12 -18.31 18.59 -13.51
N CYS A 13 -19.51 18.45 -12.98
CA CYS A 13 -19.94 17.31 -12.19
C CYS A 13 -21.40 16.94 -12.46
N VAL A 14 -21.77 15.76 -11.97
CA VAL A 14 -23.17 15.39 -11.77
C VAL A 14 -23.43 15.26 -10.27
N ALA A 15 -24.53 15.83 -9.81
CA ALA A 15 -25.01 15.70 -8.45
C ALA A 15 -26.11 14.64 -8.41
N VAL A 16 -25.99 13.68 -7.49
CA VAL A 16 -26.99 12.64 -7.23
C VAL A 16 -27.35 12.63 -5.76
N THR A 17 -28.53 12.11 -5.42
CA THR A 17 -28.90 11.91 -4.01
C THR A 17 -27.94 10.95 -3.34
N ARG A 18 -27.73 11.14 -2.02
CA ARG A 18 -26.81 10.31 -1.23
C ARG A 18 -27.13 8.82 -1.28
N GLU A 19 -28.41 8.47 -1.38
CA GLU A 19 -28.89 7.08 -1.51
C GLU A 19 -28.42 6.42 -2.81
N ASN A 20 -28.35 7.19 -3.91
CA ASN A 20 -27.92 6.72 -5.21
C ASN A 20 -26.40 6.87 -5.45
N GLY A 21 -25.68 7.57 -4.57
CA GLY A 21 -24.27 7.92 -4.76
C GLY A 21 -23.36 6.76 -5.13
N GLN A 22 -23.43 5.64 -4.40
CA GLN A 22 -22.58 4.48 -4.68
C GLN A 22 -22.90 3.84 -6.04
N LYS A 23 -24.19 3.65 -6.34
CA LYS A 23 -24.66 3.08 -7.62
C LYS A 23 -24.26 3.96 -8.80
N ALA A 24 -24.41 5.28 -8.65
CA ALA A 24 -24.01 6.25 -9.67
C ALA A 24 -22.50 6.19 -9.94
N ILE A 25 -21.68 6.13 -8.89
CA ILE A 25 -20.23 6.00 -9.01
C ILE A 25 -19.85 4.71 -9.75
N GLU A 26 -20.45 3.58 -9.40
CA GLU A 26 -20.16 2.30 -10.06
C GLU A 26 -20.55 2.31 -11.55
N LEU A 27 -21.73 2.85 -11.86
CA LEU A 27 -22.22 2.93 -13.23
C LEU A 27 -21.35 3.84 -14.10
N LEU A 28 -21.04 5.06 -13.64
CA LEU A 28 -20.17 5.99 -14.35
C LEU A 28 -18.73 5.47 -14.48
N LYS A 29 -18.24 4.76 -13.44
CA LYS A 29 -16.91 4.14 -13.46
C LYS A 29 -16.82 3.02 -14.49
N SER A 30 -17.87 2.23 -14.68
CA SER A 30 -17.90 1.16 -15.71
C SER A 30 -17.83 1.68 -17.15
N ARG A 31 -18.12 2.98 -17.35
CA ARG A 31 -18.10 3.68 -18.64
C ARG A 31 -16.94 4.67 -18.77
N ASP A 32 -16.02 4.71 -17.80
CA ASP A 32 -14.90 5.65 -17.75
C ASP A 32 -15.29 7.14 -17.80
N LEU A 33 -16.48 7.50 -17.29
CA LEU A 33 -17.00 8.87 -17.34
C LEU A 33 -16.60 9.76 -16.15
N ILE A 34 -16.05 9.16 -15.08
CA ILE A 34 -15.60 9.91 -13.90
C ILE A 34 -14.23 10.53 -14.16
N ASN A 35 -14.07 11.83 -13.85
CA ASN A 35 -12.76 12.44 -13.77
C ASN A 35 -12.03 11.93 -12.52
N ARG A 36 -11.17 10.91 -12.72
CA ARG A 36 -10.45 10.20 -11.64
C ARG A 36 -9.37 11.04 -10.96
N GLU A 37 -9.02 12.19 -11.53
CA GLU A 37 -8.08 13.12 -10.94
C GLU A 37 -8.73 13.98 -9.85
N LEU A 38 -10.05 13.94 -9.68
CA LEU A 38 -10.78 14.81 -8.76
C LEU A 38 -11.54 14.00 -7.70
N LYS A 39 -11.52 14.49 -6.46
CA LYS A 39 -12.13 13.81 -5.33
C LYS A 39 -13.63 14.05 -5.27
N VAL A 40 -14.43 12.98 -5.41
CA VAL A 40 -15.89 13.01 -5.17
C VAL A 40 -16.21 13.73 -3.85
N LYS A 41 -17.14 14.69 -3.92
CA LYS A 41 -17.48 15.60 -2.83
C LYS A 41 -18.88 15.27 -2.29
N ARG A 42 -19.04 15.34 -0.96
CA ARG A 42 -20.36 15.21 -0.31
C ARG A 42 -20.84 16.61 0.06
N ALA A 43 -22.03 16.98 -0.39
CA ALA A 43 -22.62 18.30 -0.14
C ALA A 43 -24.07 18.13 0.33
N GLY A 44 -24.28 18.22 1.65
CA GLY A 44 -25.61 18.02 2.24
C GLY A 44 -26.16 16.61 1.95
N ASN A 45 -27.32 16.56 1.27
CA ASN A 45 -27.98 15.30 0.87
C ASN A 45 -27.54 14.79 -0.52
N GLU A 46 -26.54 15.43 -1.14
CA GLU A 46 -26.07 15.10 -2.47
C GLU A 46 -24.61 14.62 -2.46
N VAL A 47 -24.27 13.85 -3.49
CA VAL A 47 -22.92 13.44 -3.84
C VAL A 47 -22.60 14.04 -5.20
N LEU A 48 -21.55 14.86 -5.23
CA LEU A 48 -21.05 15.53 -6.42
C LEU A 48 -19.92 14.70 -7.01
N ILE A 49 -20.14 14.17 -8.21
CA ILE A 49 -19.22 13.27 -8.91
C ILE A 49 -18.62 14.06 -10.07
N PRO A 50 -17.30 14.36 -10.07
CA PRO A 50 -16.66 15.06 -11.18
C PRO A 50 -16.61 14.15 -12.40
N VAL A 51 -16.99 14.67 -13.56
CA VAL A 51 -17.14 13.87 -14.80
C VAL A 51 -16.40 14.50 -15.97
N ILE A 52 -15.99 13.65 -16.92
CA ILE A 52 -15.30 14.07 -18.15
C ILE A 52 -16.30 14.65 -19.16
N ASN A 53 -17.50 14.06 -19.23
CA ASN A 53 -18.59 14.50 -20.11
C ASN A 53 -19.93 14.47 -19.35
N VAL A 54 -20.52 15.64 -19.11
CA VAL A 54 -21.77 15.79 -18.36
C VAL A 54 -22.95 15.17 -19.10
N GLU A 55 -23.10 15.47 -20.40
CA GLU A 55 -24.25 15.04 -21.18
C GLU A 55 -24.34 13.51 -21.26
N GLU A 56 -23.20 12.85 -21.49
CA GLU A 56 -23.12 11.39 -21.51
C GLU A 56 -23.36 10.80 -20.12
N SER A 57 -22.83 11.43 -19.07
CA SER A 57 -23.03 11.00 -17.68
C SER A 57 -24.50 11.04 -17.28
N LEU A 58 -25.22 12.10 -17.63
CA LEU A 58 -26.66 12.21 -17.38
C LEU A 58 -27.46 11.14 -18.13
N LYS A 59 -27.13 10.86 -19.40
CA LYS A 59 -27.76 9.79 -20.19
C LYS A 59 -27.55 8.42 -19.55
N VAL A 60 -26.32 8.12 -19.13
CA VAL A 60 -25.98 6.85 -18.46
C VAL A 60 -26.74 6.71 -17.14
N LEU A 61 -26.77 7.75 -16.30
CA LEU A 61 -27.49 7.71 -15.03
C LEU A 61 -29.01 7.57 -15.22
N ALA A 62 -29.59 8.30 -16.16
CA ALA A 62 -31.00 8.17 -16.51
C ALA A 62 -31.35 6.74 -16.97
N SER A 63 -30.50 6.12 -17.80
CA SER A 63 -30.68 4.72 -18.22
C SER A 63 -30.64 3.73 -17.05
N GLY A 64 -29.95 4.08 -15.97
CA GLY A 64 -29.88 3.32 -14.71
C GLY A 64 -30.98 3.66 -13.71
N SER A 65 -31.98 4.47 -14.09
CA SER A 65 -33.02 5.00 -13.18
C SER A 65 -32.46 5.81 -11.99
N ILE A 66 -31.35 6.51 -12.20
CA ILE A 66 -30.73 7.38 -11.21
C ILE A 66 -31.00 8.83 -11.62
N ASP A 67 -31.74 9.55 -10.78
CA ASP A 67 -31.94 10.98 -10.96
C ASP A 67 -30.64 11.74 -10.64
N ALA A 68 -30.29 12.66 -11.54
CA ALA A 68 -29.03 13.38 -11.51
C ALA A 68 -29.18 14.75 -12.15
N ARG A 69 -28.50 15.75 -11.59
CA ARG A 69 -28.42 17.10 -12.14
C ARG A 69 -26.99 17.45 -12.51
N GLU A 70 -26.83 18.28 -13.53
CA GLU A 70 -25.55 18.93 -13.81
C GLU A 70 -25.15 19.88 -12.67
N CYS A 71 -23.85 19.98 -12.44
CA CYS A 71 -23.25 20.95 -11.54
C CYS A 71 -21.85 21.37 -12.01
N VAL A 72 -21.40 22.50 -11.49
CA VAL A 72 -19.99 22.90 -11.52
C VAL A 72 -19.61 23.23 -10.08
N ASP A 73 -18.51 22.65 -9.60
CA ASP A 73 -18.04 22.88 -8.23
C ASP A 73 -16.50 22.83 -8.20
N GLU A 74 -15.93 23.30 -7.10
CA GLU A 74 -14.52 23.22 -6.76
C GLU A 74 -14.21 21.85 -6.13
N PHE A 75 -13.34 21.10 -6.80
CA PHE A 75 -12.91 19.77 -6.39
C PHE A 75 -11.44 19.76 -5.99
N THR A 76 -11.10 18.92 -5.01
CA THR A 76 -9.69 18.65 -4.68
C THR A 76 -9.09 17.67 -5.68
N LEU A 77 -7.93 18.00 -6.25
CA LEU A 77 -7.13 17.06 -7.02
C LEU A 77 -6.72 15.85 -6.17
N ILE A 78 -7.11 14.66 -6.61
CA ILE A 78 -6.49 13.38 -6.28
C ILE A 78 -5.17 13.32 -7.06
N ALA A 79 -4.18 14.12 -6.67
CA ALA A 79 -2.83 13.95 -7.20
C ALA A 79 -2.20 12.68 -6.60
N LYS A 80 -2.65 11.50 -7.03
CA LYS A 80 -1.84 10.29 -6.92
C LYS A 80 -0.90 10.28 -8.10
N LEU A 81 0.28 10.89 -7.90
CA LEU A 81 1.41 10.74 -8.81
C LEU A 81 1.53 9.28 -9.23
N THR A 82 1.59 9.01 -10.53
CA THR A 82 1.97 7.69 -11.00
C THR A 82 3.33 7.31 -10.40
N ARG A 83 3.64 6.02 -10.31
CA ARG A 83 4.96 5.58 -9.81
C ARG A 83 6.11 6.28 -10.54
N ARG A 84 5.96 6.54 -11.85
CA ARG A 84 6.94 7.26 -12.65
C ARG A 84 7.10 8.71 -12.20
N GLU A 85 6.01 9.46 -12.12
CA GLU A 85 6.03 10.87 -11.70
C GLU A 85 6.51 11.02 -10.25
N LEU A 86 6.13 10.10 -9.37
CA LEU A 86 6.62 10.05 -7.99
C LEU A 86 8.15 9.88 -7.95
N LEU A 87 8.69 9.00 -8.78
CA LEU A 87 10.13 8.78 -8.89
C LEU A 87 10.87 9.97 -9.52
N GLU A 88 10.29 10.60 -10.54
CA GLU A 88 10.83 11.83 -11.14
C GLU A 88 10.86 12.97 -10.10
N LYS A 89 9.78 13.18 -9.36
CA LYS A 89 9.71 14.16 -8.27
C LYS A 89 10.74 13.89 -7.16
N ILE A 90 10.88 12.63 -6.73
CA ILE A 90 11.91 12.26 -5.73
C ILE A 90 13.33 12.53 -6.27
N LYS A 91 13.57 12.24 -7.55
CA LYS A 91 14.85 12.46 -8.21
C LYS A 91 15.18 13.95 -8.30
N GLU A 92 14.21 14.79 -8.64
CA GLU A 92 14.36 16.25 -8.68
C GLU A 92 14.67 16.82 -7.29
N MET A 93 13.96 16.37 -6.25
CA MET A 93 14.13 16.90 -4.90
C MET A 93 15.49 16.53 -4.26
N ASN A 94 15.96 15.29 -4.45
CA ASN A 94 17.05 14.75 -3.64
C ASN A 94 18.27 14.26 -4.44
N GLY A 95 18.20 14.29 -5.78
CA GLY A 95 19.25 13.80 -6.68
C GLY A 95 19.50 12.28 -6.60
N LEU A 96 18.70 11.54 -5.83
CA LEU A 96 18.85 10.10 -5.67
C LEU A 96 18.29 9.39 -6.91
N LYS A 97 19.22 8.79 -7.68
CA LYS A 97 18.90 8.26 -9.01
C LYS A 97 17.95 7.07 -8.98
N ARG A 98 17.92 6.29 -7.89
CA ARG A 98 16.97 5.18 -7.63
C ARG A 98 16.95 4.81 -6.13
N LEU A 99 15.95 5.27 -5.39
CA LEU A 99 15.65 4.67 -4.07
C LEU A 99 14.73 3.47 -4.28
N SER A 100 15.25 2.27 -4.01
CA SER A 100 14.40 1.09 -3.95
C SER A 100 13.73 1.04 -2.58
N TYR A 101 12.42 0.91 -2.56
CA TYR A 101 11.65 0.75 -1.34
C TYR A 101 10.66 -0.41 -1.49
N HIS A 102 10.20 -0.93 -0.36
CA HIS A 102 9.14 -1.93 -0.28
C HIS A 102 8.29 -1.68 0.96
N SER A 103 7.06 -2.16 0.96
CA SER A 103 6.15 -2.11 2.11
C SER A 103 6.14 -3.47 2.82
N ILE A 104 6.07 -3.43 4.15
CA ILE A 104 5.79 -4.57 5.02
C ILE A 104 4.60 -4.13 5.89
N GLY A 105 3.41 -4.64 5.61
CA GLY A 105 2.18 -4.13 6.21
C GLY A 105 2.03 -2.61 6.04
N ASP A 106 1.95 -1.88 7.15
CA ASP A 106 1.84 -0.42 7.18
C ASP A 106 3.19 0.31 7.34
N ILE A 107 4.31 -0.41 7.22
CA ILE A 107 5.66 0.14 7.30
C ILE A 107 6.32 0.16 5.92
N LEU A 108 6.99 1.26 5.59
CA LEU A 108 7.80 1.38 4.38
C LEU A 108 9.29 1.29 4.70
N VAL A 109 10.03 0.47 3.94
CA VAL A 109 11.49 0.31 4.08
C VAL A 109 12.20 0.78 2.82
N ILE A 110 13.06 1.78 2.96
CA ILE A 110 13.90 2.37 1.90
C ILE A 110 15.30 1.78 2.02
N ASN A 111 15.85 1.20 0.95
CA ASN A 111 17.25 0.74 0.98
C ASN A 111 18.21 1.93 0.83
N LEU A 112 19.14 2.04 1.77
CA LEU A 112 20.20 3.04 1.83
C LEU A 112 21.55 2.37 1.58
N LYS A 113 22.47 3.08 0.91
CA LYS A 113 23.87 2.60 0.78
C LYS A 113 24.67 2.78 2.07
N GLY A 114 24.29 3.76 2.88
CA GLY A 114 24.97 4.13 4.10
C GLY A 114 24.14 5.10 4.95
N PRO A 115 24.53 5.33 6.22
CA PRO A 115 23.83 6.25 7.11
C PRO A 115 23.81 7.70 6.60
N GLU A 116 24.78 8.10 5.76
CA GLU A 116 24.89 9.43 5.16
C GLU A 116 23.72 9.76 4.20
N GLU A 117 23.04 8.74 3.64
CA GLU A 117 21.86 8.95 2.80
C GLU A 117 20.60 9.25 3.62
N ALA A 118 20.62 9.10 4.95
CA ALA A 118 19.44 9.22 5.80
C ALA A 118 18.73 10.57 5.67
N GLU A 119 19.46 11.68 5.63
CA GLU A 119 18.84 13.01 5.56
C GLU A 119 18.07 13.21 4.24
N LYS A 120 18.68 12.81 3.11
CA LYS A 120 18.01 12.82 1.81
C LYS A 120 16.83 11.86 1.81
N ALA A 121 16.97 10.70 2.45
CA ALA A 121 15.90 9.71 2.53
C ALA A 121 14.71 10.17 3.38
N ARG A 122 14.88 11.08 4.36
CA ARG A 122 13.76 11.69 5.11
C ARG A 122 12.84 12.54 4.24
N VAL A 123 13.42 13.28 3.29
CA VAL A 123 12.64 14.03 2.31
C VAL A 123 11.83 13.07 1.43
N THR A 124 12.45 11.98 0.97
CA THR A 124 11.74 10.93 0.23
C THR A 124 10.66 10.27 1.08
N ALA A 125 10.92 9.94 2.34
CA ALA A 125 9.95 9.38 3.26
C ALA A 125 8.72 10.28 3.39
N SER A 126 8.91 11.59 3.54
CA SER A 126 7.82 12.57 3.62
C SER A 126 6.95 12.57 2.36
N VAL A 127 7.56 12.51 1.18
CA VAL A 127 6.83 12.42 -0.11
C VAL A 127 6.06 11.10 -0.21
N LEU A 128 6.69 9.98 0.16
CA LEU A 128 6.08 8.65 0.09
C LEU A 128 4.92 8.50 1.06
N MET A 129 5.02 9.00 2.30
CA MET A 129 3.92 9.01 3.27
C MET A 129 2.77 9.90 2.83
N ASN A 130 3.07 11.04 2.20
CA ASN A 130 2.02 11.88 1.62
C ASN A 130 1.28 11.18 0.49
N HIS A 131 1.97 10.35 -0.29
CA HIS A 131 1.39 9.58 -1.39
C HIS A 131 0.64 8.33 -0.90
N PHE A 132 1.23 7.54 0.00
CA PHE A 132 0.68 6.30 0.55
C PHE A 132 0.07 6.53 1.93
N LYS A 133 -1.23 6.81 1.97
CA LYS A 133 -1.95 7.16 3.22
C LYS A 133 -2.06 6.04 4.25
N ASN A 134 -1.80 4.80 3.86
CA ASN A 134 -1.81 3.63 4.74
C ASN A 134 -0.44 3.35 5.38
N ILE A 135 0.59 4.16 5.10
CA ILE A 135 1.91 4.00 5.70
C ILE A 135 1.99 4.82 6.99
N ARG A 136 2.26 4.13 8.08
CA ARG A 136 2.37 4.67 9.44
C ARG A 136 3.80 5.06 9.80
N SER A 137 4.77 4.27 9.33
CA SER A 137 6.20 4.45 9.64
C SER A 137 7.08 4.22 8.42
N VAL A 138 8.20 4.94 8.36
CA VAL A 138 9.22 4.77 7.30
C VAL A 138 10.60 4.59 7.91
N TYR A 139 11.29 3.54 7.48
CA TYR A 139 12.66 3.21 7.91
C TYR A 139 13.60 3.11 6.71
N GLY A 140 14.86 3.47 6.94
CA GLY A 140 15.98 3.28 6.02
C GLY A 140 16.79 2.05 6.41
N LYS A 141 16.96 1.09 5.50
CA LYS A 141 17.77 -0.12 5.71
C LYS A 141 19.16 0.08 5.10
N ILE A 142 20.21 0.04 5.94
CA ILE A 142 21.61 0.18 5.51
C ILE A 142 22.20 -1.18 5.08
N GLY A 143 21.69 -2.26 5.65
CA GLY A 143 22.20 -3.60 5.43
C GLY A 143 21.51 -4.60 6.34
N THR A 144 21.90 -5.86 6.21
CA THR A 144 21.53 -6.95 7.10
C THR A 144 22.80 -7.44 7.76
N PHE A 145 22.81 -7.51 9.08
CA PHE A 145 23.97 -7.88 9.87
C PHE A 145 23.64 -9.10 10.73
N ASP A 146 24.71 -9.75 11.18
CA ASP A 146 24.69 -10.79 12.22
C ASP A 146 24.06 -12.15 11.81
N GLU A 147 24.18 -13.13 12.69
CA GLU A 147 23.69 -14.51 12.54
C GLU A 147 22.16 -14.58 12.35
N PHE A 148 21.42 -13.69 13.03
CA PHE A 148 19.96 -13.58 12.91
C PHE A 148 19.48 -12.78 11.71
N ARG A 149 20.40 -12.27 10.87
CA ARG A 149 20.07 -11.54 9.64
C ARG A 149 19.17 -10.31 9.90
N ILE A 150 19.37 -9.64 11.03
CA ILE A 150 18.61 -8.47 11.45
C ILE A 150 19.01 -7.25 10.60
N PRO A 151 18.05 -6.49 10.05
CA PRO A 151 18.37 -5.29 9.29
C PRO A 151 18.80 -4.14 10.21
N LYS A 152 19.84 -3.41 9.81
CA LYS A 152 20.17 -2.13 10.46
C LYS A 152 19.27 -1.03 9.92
N LEU A 153 18.40 -0.52 10.77
CA LEU A 153 17.36 0.45 10.42
C LEU A 153 17.66 1.84 10.98
N ILE A 154 17.31 2.86 10.21
CA ILE A 154 17.23 4.26 10.64
C ILE A 154 15.78 4.72 10.51
N HIS A 155 15.20 5.30 11.55
CA HIS A 155 13.88 5.92 11.45
C HIS A 155 13.94 7.18 10.57
N LEU A 156 13.09 7.24 9.54
CA LEU A 156 13.06 8.32 8.56
C LEU A 156 11.79 9.19 8.67
N GLY A 157 10.69 8.66 9.20
CA GLY A 157 9.45 9.41 9.34
C GLY A 157 8.30 8.58 9.90
N GLY A 158 7.24 9.27 10.33
CA GLY A 158 6.06 8.65 10.93
C GLY A 158 6.27 8.19 12.37
N GLU A 159 5.47 7.22 12.80
CA GLU A 159 5.56 6.65 14.15
C GLU A 159 6.88 5.88 14.33
N LYS A 160 7.40 5.85 15.55
CA LYS A 160 8.59 5.06 15.92
C LYS A 160 8.17 3.67 16.39
N ASP A 161 7.50 2.94 15.50
CA ASP A 161 7.07 1.56 15.74
C ASP A 161 7.58 0.66 14.59
N THR A 162 8.14 -0.50 14.97
CA THR A 162 8.72 -1.48 14.06
C THR A 162 7.85 -2.73 13.92
N PHE A 163 6.79 -2.84 14.71
CA PHE A 163 5.84 -3.94 14.64
C PHE A 163 4.74 -3.65 13.61
N THR A 164 4.38 -4.67 12.83
CA THR A 164 3.30 -4.59 11.84
C THR A 164 2.72 -5.97 11.56
N ILE A 165 1.53 -6.01 10.96
CA ILE A 165 0.98 -7.22 10.34
C ILE A 165 1.24 -7.16 8.83
N ALA A 166 2.05 -8.08 8.33
CA ALA A 166 2.24 -8.29 6.90
C ALA A 166 1.22 -9.30 6.38
N LYS A 167 0.75 -9.12 5.14
CA LYS A 167 -0.16 -10.07 4.50
C LYS A 167 0.51 -10.71 3.30
N GLU A 168 0.42 -12.04 3.23
CA GLU A 168 0.74 -12.81 2.04
C GLU A 168 -0.51 -13.60 1.66
N TYR A 169 -1.11 -13.28 0.51
CA TYR A 169 -2.39 -13.86 0.12
C TYR A 169 -3.43 -13.72 1.25
N ASP A 170 -4.01 -14.83 1.71
CA ASP A 170 -5.02 -14.87 2.77
C ASP A 170 -4.41 -15.06 4.17
N LEU A 171 -3.07 -15.07 4.28
CA LEU A 171 -2.33 -15.26 5.52
C LEU A 171 -1.81 -13.94 6.07
N SER A 172 -1.77 -13.83 7.39
CA SER A 172 -1.28 -12.66 8.12
C SER A 172 -0.12 -13.06 9.04
N PHE A 173 0.94 -12.26 9.03
CA PHE A 173 2.20 -12.52 9.75
C PHE A 173 2.50 -11.34 10.66
N ALA A 174 2.75 -11.61 11.93
CA ALA A 174 3.27 -10.62 12.86
C ALA A 174 4.77 -10.41 12.58
N VAL A 175 5.19 -9.16 12.36
CA VAL A 175 6.56 -8.84 11.97
C VAL A 175 7.05 -7.64 12.76
N ASP A 176 8.12 -7.83 13.53
CA ASP A 176 8.93 -6.73 14.05
C ASP A 176 10.17 -6.55 13.16
N ILE A 177 10.11 -5.56 12.25
CA ILE A 177 11.15 -5.38 11.22
C ILE A 177 12.54 -5.09 11.80
N ALA A 178 12.65 -4.73 13.09
CA ALA A 178 13.92 -4.50 13.76
C ALA A 178 14.48 -5.74 14.46
N LYS A 179 13.72 -6.83 14.56
CA LYS A 179 14.12 -8.05 15.28
C LYS A 179 14.14 -9.30 14.42
N VAL A 180 13.42 -9.31 13.30
CA VAL A 180 13.30 -10.52 12.46
C VAL A 180 13.58 -10.23 11.00
N PHE A 181 14.02 -11.27 10.28
CA PHE A 181 14.10 -11.23 8.84
C PHE A 181 12.71 -11.46 8.23
N TYR A 182 12.31 -10.59 7.31
CA TYR A 182 11.10 -10.76 6.51
C TYR A 182 11.33 -10.18 5.11
N ASN A 183 10.92 -10.93 4.08
CA ASN A 183 11.04 -10.49 2.69
C ASN A 183 9.70 -10.69 1.97
N PRO A 184 8.91 -9.61 1.73
CA PRO A 184 7.60 -9.73 1.10
C PRO A 184 7.65 -10.23 -0.34
N ARG A 185 8.83 -10.27 -0.98
CA ARG A 185 8.99 -10.80 -2.34
C ARG A 185 9.00 -12.33 -2.41
N LEU A 186 9.06 -13.02 -1.27
CA LEU A 186 9.05 -14.48 -1.21
C LEU A 186 7.64 -15.06 -1.10
N ALA A 187 6.60 -14.23 -0.97
CA ALA A 187 5.21 -14.69 -0.83
C ALA A 187 4.79 -15.68 -1.93
N ASP A 188 5.17 -15.42 -3.18
CA ASP A 188 4.87 -16.32 -4.31
C ASP A 188 5.61 -17.65 -4.19
N GLU A 189 6.84 -17.63 -3.69
CA GLU A 189 7.65 -18.83 -3.49
C GLU A 189 7.12 -19.67 -2.31
N HIS A 190 6.72 -19.02 -1.20
CA HIS A 190 6.07 -19.70 -0.08
C HIS A 190 4.84 -20.48 -0.56
N ARG A 191 3.99 -19.82 -1.36
CA ARG A 191 2.77 -20.43 -1.92
C ARG A 191 3.07 -21.53 -2.94
N ARG A 192 4.05 -21.32 -3.83
CA ARG A 192 4.44 -22.32 -4.82
C ARG A 192 4.91 -23.61 -4.15
N VAL A 193 5.81 -23.50 -3.18
CA VAL A 193 6.33 -24.66 -2.45
C VAL A 193 5.23 -25.36 -1.65
N SER A 194 4.31 -24.62 -1.02
CA SER A 194 3.22 -25.26 -0.27
C SER A 194 2.27 -26.08 -1.14
N MET A 195 2.08 -25.70 -2.40
CA MET A 195 1.26 -26.44 -3.36
C MET A 195 1.92 -27.71 -3.91
N GLU A 196 3.24 -27.86 -3.76
CA GLU A 196 3.99 -29.03 -4.23
C GLU A 196 4.07 -30.14 -3.16
N ILE A 197 3.63 -29.86 -1.93
CA ILE A 197 3.68 -30.81 -0.82
C ILE A 197 2.38 -31.60 -0.75
N ASN A 198 2.50 -32.91 -0.57
CA ASN A 198 1.37 -33.82 -0.52
C ASN A 198 0.70 -33.85 0.86
N ASN A 199 -0.58 -34.18 0.88
CA ASN A 199 -1.27 -34.52 2.12
C ASN A 199 -0.60 -35.73 2.80
N GLY A 200 -0.52 -35.70 4.12
CA GLY A 200 0.10 -36.72 4.97
C GLY A 200 1.62 -36.56 5.14
N SER A 201 2.24 -35.55 4.52
CA SER A 201 3.68 -35.30 4.67
C SER A 201 4.06 -34.81 6.07
N LEU A 202 5.24 -35.22 6.52
CA LEU A 202 5.98 -34.64 7.64
C LEU A 202 7.00 -33.64 7.07
N VAL A 203 6.88 -32.36 7.41
CA VAL A 203 7.69 -31.27 6.86
C VAL A 203 8.51 -30.62 7.96
N LEU A 204 9.78 -30.32 7.67
CA LEU A 204 10.65 -29.54 8.55
C LEU A 204 11.11 -28.28 7.82
N ASP A 205 10.73 -27.13 8.35
CA ASP A 205 11.31 -25.83 7.99
C ASP A 205 12.42 -25.50 8.98
N MET A 206 13.67 -25.60 8.53
CA MET A 206 14.84 -25.43 9.40
C MET A 206 15.10 -23.99 9.83
N PHE A 207 14.59 -23.01 9.06
CA PHE A 207 14.85 -21.57 9.22
C PHE A 207 13.57 -20.77 8.97
N SER A 208 12.54 -21.07 9.74
CA SER A 208 11.19 -20.62 9.44
C SER A 208 10.97 -19.12 9.55
N GLY A 209 11.83 -18.41 10.27
CA GLY A 209 11.62 -17.01 10.64
C GLY A 209 10.24 -16.85 11.27
N VAL A 210 9.46 -15.89 10.77
CA VAL A 210 8.06 -15.66 11.17
C VAL A 210 7.07 -16.68 10.59
N GLY A 211 7.55 -17.78 10.02
CA GLY A 211 6.74 -18.89 9.53
C GLY A 211 6.31 -18.78 8.07
N GLY A 212 7.10 -18.11 7.21
CA GLY A 212 6.76 -17.91 5.78
C GLY A 212 6.37 -19.21 5.07
N PHE A 213 7.31 -20.15 4.88
CA PHE A 213 6.97 -21.45 4.30
C PHE A 213 6.05 -22.25 5.23
N CYS A 214 6.42 -22.35 6.51
CA CYS A 214 5.70 -23.11 7.52
C CYS A 214 4.18 -22.91 7.55
N ILE A 215 3.71 -21.66 7.63
CA ILE A 215 2.28 -21.35 7.75
C ILE A 215 1.56 -21.60 6.42
N HIS A 216 2.20 -21.30 5.28
CA HIS A 216 1.67 -21.65 3.96
C HIS A 216 1.49 -23.16 3.81
N VAL A 217 2.47 -23.96 4.22
CA VAL A 217 2.38 -25.43 4.17
C VAL A 217 1.32 -25.95 5.13
N ALA A 218 1.36 -25.52 6.39
CA ALA A 218 0.43 -25.99 7.43
C ALA A 218 -1.04 -25.70 7.11
N THR A 219 -1.31 -24.66 6.32
CA THR A 219 -2.66 -24.32 5.84
C THR A 219 -3.04 -25.01 4.52
N SER A 220 -2.07 -25.51 3.76
CA SER A 220 -2.28 -26.14 2.45
C SER A 220 -2.51 -27.65 2.53
N ILE A 221 -2.00 -28.32 3.57
CA ILE A 221 -2.00 -29.78 3.68
C ILE A 221 -2.62 -30.29 4.98
N LYS A 222 -3.08 -31.54 4.98
CA LYS A 222 -3.34 -32.33 6.18
C LYS A 222 -2.08 -33.13 6.52
N GLY A 223 -1.21 -32.60 7.38
CA GLY A 223 0.07 -33.22 7.73
C GLY A 223 0.67 -32.59 8.99
N GLU A 224 1.92 -32.91 9.28
CA GLU A 224 2.68 -32.35 10.40
C GLU A 224 3.80 -31.45 9.88
N VAL A 225 3.90 -30.24 10.42
CA VAL A 225 4.88 -29.23 10.00
C VAL A 225 5.62 -28.75 11.24
N HIS A 226 6.93 -29.01 11.28
CA HIS A 226 7.83 -28.49 12.31
C HIS A 226 8.52 -27.23 11.82
N CYS A 227 8.38 -26.16 12.60
CA CYS A 227 8.95 -24.86 12.31
C CYS A 227 10.06 -24.58 13.32
N ASN A 228 11.28 -24.45 12.83
CA ASN A 228 12.44 -24.18 13.65
C ASN A 228 13.08 -22.86 13.21
N ASP A 229 13.44 -22.02 14.17
CA ASP A 229 14.32 -20.89 13.94
C ASP A 229 15.19 -20.65 15.16
N ILE A 230 16.42 -20.20 14.94
CA ILE A 230 17.36 -19.89 16.01
C ILE A 230 17.06 -18.52 16.65
N ASN A 231 16.38 -17.62 15.93
CA ASN A 231 16.02 -16.30 16.43
C ASN A 231 14.79 -16.40 17.36
N PRO A 232 14.94 -16.21 18.69
CA PRO A 232 13.84 -16.33 19.64
C PRO A 232 12.77 -15.25 19.44
N HIS A 233 13.10 -14.13 18.81
CA HIS A 233 12.11 -13.13 18.45
C HIS A 233 11.22 -13.57 17.29
N ALA A 234 11.73 -14.39 16.38
CA ALA A 234 10.93 -14.93 15.28
C ALA A 234 9.97 -16.01 15.80
N VAL A 235 10.44 -16.86 16.71
CA VAL A 235 9.64 -17.94 17.32
C VAL A 235 8.52 -17.41 18.23
N SER A 236 8.67 -16.21 18.81
CA SER A 236 7.68 -15.65 19.75
C SER A 236 6.61 -14.77 19.10
N LEU A 237 6.68 -14.53 17.79
CA LEU A 237 5.69 -13.77 17.01
C LEU A 237 4.57 -14.67 16.48
#